data_AF-A0A520DJV7-F1
#
_entry.id   AF-A0A520DJV7-F1
#
_cell.length_a   1.000
_cell.length_b   1.000
_cell.length_c   1.000
_cell.angle_alpha   90.00
_cell.angle_beta   90.00
_cell.angle_gamma   90.00
#
_symmetry.space_group_name_H-M   'P 1'
#
loop_
_entity.id
_entity.type
_entity.pdbx_description
1 polymer ?
#
loop_
_entity_poly.entity_id
_entity_poly.type
_entity_poly.pdbx_seq_one_letter_code
_entity_poly.pdbx_strand_id
1 'polypeptide(L)'
;ENYYYYSGNDAKFKNLITLVENNLGYSVFQAIERSKIELSSQEQSNFKYQNMGISIDEQISTANYNSIIDKDLNRINTYLNEFLEKNNINPNEINSLFLTGGTSLVPAVQDLFKTRFPHINLNSGDNFKSVAKGLAYSGYLFN
;
A
#
# COMPACT_ATOMS: atom_id res chain seq x y z
N GLU A 1 10.23 31.13 14.35
CA GLU A 1 11.37 31.75 13.63
C GLU A 1 12.74 31.21 14.05
N ASN A 2 13.08 31.11 15.34
CA ASN A 2 14.43 30.71 15.79
C ASN A 2 14.90 29.31 15.30
N TYR A 3 14.02 28.32 15.20
CA TYR A 3 14.41 26.94 14.83
C TYR A 3 14.98 26.80 13.41
N TYR A 4 14.48 27.58 12.44
CA TYR A 4 14.97 27.52 11.06
C TYR A 4 16.41 28.05 10.96
N TYR A 5 16.72 29.13 11.68
CA TYR A 5 18.08 29.65 11.75
C TYR A 5 19.05 28.65 12.38
N TYR A 6 18.65 27.97 13.47
CA TYR A 6 19.47 26.93 14.10
C TYR A 6 19.67 25.68 13.22
N SER A 7 18.83 25.45 12.22
CA SER A 7 19.03 24.37 11.23
C SER A 7 20.10 24.68 10.18
N GLY A 8 20.71 25.87 10.22
CA GLY A 8 21.62 26.33 9.16
C GLY A 8 20.89 26.76 7.88
N ASN A 9 19.61 27.17 8.01
CA ASN A 9 18.72 27.48 6.89
C ASN A 9 18.49 26.29 5.93
N ASP A 10 18.33 25.08 6.47
CA ASP A 10 18.04 23.88 5.67
C ASP A 10 16.64 23.96 5.05
N ALA A 11 16.57 23.95 3.72
CA ALA A 11 15.31 24.02 2.97
C ALA A 11 14.34 22.87 3.30
N LYS A 12 14.84 21.66 3.61
CA LYS A 12 14.00 20.52 4.02
C LYS A 12 13.38 20.77 5.38
N PHE A 13 14.13 21.39 6.30
CA PHE A 13 13.61 21.76 7.61
C PHE A 13 12.53 22.85 7.50
N LYS A 14 12.73 23.84 6.62
CA LYS A 14 11.68 24.83 6.28
C LYS A 14 10.42 24.14 5.75
N ASN A 15 10.58 23.23 4.79
CA ASN A 15 9.44 22.50 4.21
C ASN A 15 8.69 21.70 5.28
N LEU A 16 9.40 21.06 6.22
CA LEU A 16 8.78 20.35 7.34
C LEU A 16 7.98 21.30 8.25
N ILE A 17 8.55 22.44 8.62
CA ILE A 17 7.83 23.48 9.40
C ILE A 17 6.57 23.90 8.65
N THR A 18 6.69 24.27 7.36
CA THR A 18 5.57 24.70 6.53
C THR A 18 4.49 23.62 6.44
N LEU A 19 4.87 22.35 6.28
CA LEU A 19 3.94 21.23 6.23
C LEU A 19 3.15 21.08 7.52
N VAL A 20 3.82 21.18 8.68
CA VAL A 20 3.19 21.02 10.00
C VAL A 20 2.32 22.23 10.34
N GLU A 21 2.85 23.45 10.24
CA GLU A 21 2.14 24.68 10.63
C GLU A 21 0.89 24.92 9.77
N ASN A 22 0.92 24.52 8.49
CA ASN A 22 -0.20 24.70 7.58
C ASN A 22 -1.03 23.42 7.38
N ASN A 23 -0.82 22.39 8.21
CA ASN A 23 -1.57 21.13 8.18
C ASN A 23 -1.62 20.46 6.79
N LEU A 24 -0.52 20.53 6.04
CA LEU A 24 -0.46 20.07 4.65
C LEU A 24 -0.35 18.55 4.50
N GLY A 25 -0.24 17.82 5.62
CA GLY A 25 -0.04 16.37 5.64
C GLY A 25 -1.02 15.61 4.76
N TYR A 26 -2.32 15.92 4.82
CA TYR A 26 -3.33 15.26 4.00
C TYR A 26 -3.07 15.43 2.49
N SER A 27 -2.73 16.64 2.05
CA SER A 27 -2.45 16.91 0.62
C SER A 27 -1.19 16.18 0.12
N VAL A 28 -0.18 16.03 0.97
CA VAL A 28 1.01 15.22 0.67
C VAL A 28 0.63 13.75 0.58
N PHE A 29 -0.16 13.23 1.53
CA PHE A 29 -0.66 11.86 1.50
C PHE A 29 -1.48 11.56 0.24
N GLN A 30 -2.28 12.49 -0.26
CA GLN A 30 -2.99 12.31 -1.53
C GLN A 30 -2.03 12.17 -2.72
N ALA A 31 -0.95 12.95 -2.75
CA ALA A 31 0.07 12.82 -3.80
C ALA A 31 0.83 11.48 -3.71
N ILE A 32 1.10 11.01 -2.48
CA ILE A 32 1.71 9.71 -2.24
C ILE A 32 0.78 8.59 -2.71
N GLU A 33 -0.50 8.66 -2.32
CA GLU A 33 -1.52 7.67 -2.68
C GLU A 33 -1.70 7.59 -4.20
N ARG A 34 -1.75 8.73 -4.89
CA ARG A 34 -1.78 8.77 -6.35
C ARG A 34 -0.58 8.05 -6.96
N SER A 35 0.62 8.34 -6.45
CA SER A 35 1.85 7.69 -6.95
C SER A 35 1.84 6.18 -6.72
N LYS A 36 1.34 5.72 -5.56
CA LYS A 36 1.15 4.29 -5.26
C LYS A 36 0.17 3.62 -6.22
N ILE A 37 -0.95 4.28 -6.54
CA ILE A 37 -1.95 3.78 -7.48
C ILE A 37 -1.35 3.68 -8.88
N GLU A 38 -0.62 4.70 -9.33
CA GLU A 38 0.08 4.70 -10.63
C GLU A 38 1.08 3.52 -10.71
N LEU A 39 1.90 3.34 -9.68
CA LEU A 39 2.84 2.22 -9.54
C LEU A 39 2.18 0.84 -9.46
N SER A 40 0.86 0.76 -9.24
CA SER A 40 0.14 -0.51 -9.32
C SER A 40 -0.11 -0.98 -10.75
N SER A 41 0.12 -0.11 -11.75
CA SER A 41 -0.07 -0.42 -13.18
C SER A 41 1.11 -0.02 -14.07
N GLN A 42 2.05 0.75 -13.54
CA GLN A 42 3.21 1.29 -14.25
C GLN A 42 4.49 0.99 -13.49
N GLU A 43 5.62 0.85 -14.19
CA GLU A 43 6.92 0.60 -13.55
C GLU A 43 7.51 1.85 -12.86
N GLN A 44 7.02 3.03 -13.22
CA GLN A 44 7.49 4.31 -12.70
C GLN A 44 6.31 5.26 -12.51
N SER A 45 6.44 6.15 -11.54
CA SER A 45 5.49 7.22 -11.22
C SER A 45 6.29 8.47 -10.89
N ASN A 46 5.86 9.63 -11.38
CA ASN A 46 6.46 10.89 -10.96
C ASN A 46 5.71 11.45 -9.74
N PHE A 47 6.32 11.36 -8.57
CA PHE A 47 5.80 12.01 -7.37
C PHE A 47 6.00 13.52 -7.49
N LYS A 48 4.90 14.23 -7.67
CA LYS A 48 4.85 15.69 -7.75
C LYS A 48 3.98 16.27 -6.64
N TYR A 49 4.59 17.12 -5.82
CA TYR A 49 3.90 17.91 -4.80
C TYR A 49 4.40 19.35 -4.82
N GLN A 50 3.47 20.29 -5.02
CA GLN A 50 3.77 21.72 -4.97
C GLN A 50 2.70 22.45 -4.18
N ASN A 51 3.05 22.97 -3.01
CA ASN A 51 2.13 23.75 -2.18
C ASN A 51 2.90 24.62 -1.17
N MET A 52 2.45 25.86 -0.97
CA MET A 52 3.01 26.82 0.00
C MET A 52 4.55 26.93 -0.01
N GLY A 53 5.17 26.87 -1.20
CA GLY A 53 6.62 26.95 -1.36
C GLY A 53 7.37 25.63 -1.19
N ILE A 54 6.70 24.55 -0.77
CA ILE A 54 7.22 23.18 -0.87
C ILE A 54 7.13 22.76 -2.33
N SER A 55 8.22 22.24 -2.87
CA SER A 55 8.28 21.65 -4.21
C SER A 55 9.08 20.36 -4.15
N ILE A 56 8.44 19.26 -4.53
CA ILE A 56 9.03 17.92 -4.65
C ILE A 56 8.62 17.38 -6.03
N ASP A 57 9.60 16.96 -6.81
CA ASP A 57 9.44 16.36 -8.14
C ASP A 57 10.46 15.22 -8.22
N GLU A 58 10.01 14.01 -7.94
CA GLU A 58 10.87 12.82 -7.83
C GLU A 58 10.27 11.65 -8.59
N GLN A 59 11.09 11.02 -9.44
CA GLN A 59 10.70 9.80 -10.13
C GLN A 59 10.86 8.60 -9.19
N ILE A 60 9.77 7.91 -8.93
CA ILE A 60 9.72 6.72 -8.08
C ILE A 60 9.53 5.51 -8.98
N SER A 61 10.37 4.49 -8.85
CA SER A 61 10.17 3.20 -9.51
C SER A 61 9.41 2.21 -8.64
N THR A 62 8.83 1.18 -9.25
CA THR A 62 8.27 0.03 -8.53
C THR A 62 9.32 -0.65 -7.67
N ALA A 63 10.59 -0.72 -8.10
CA ALA A 63 11.67 -1.25 -7.28
C ALA A 63 11.91 -0.44 -6.00
N ASN A 64 11.90 0.90 -6.10
CA ASN A 64 12.00 1.77 -4.91
C ASN A 64 10.82 1.53 -3.98
N TYR A 65 9.60 1.50 -4.52
CA TYR A 65 8.40 1.26 -3.72
C TYR A 65 8.42 -0.12 -3.04
N ASN A 66 8.79 -1.18 -3.77
CA ASN A 66 8.91 -2.54 -3.23
C ASN A 66 9.92 -2.59 -2.09
N SER A 67 11.05 -1.88 -2.19
CA SER A 67 12.04 -1.81 -1.11
C SER A 67 11.49 -1.15 0.16
N ILE A 68 10.58 -0.18 0.03
CA ILE A 68 9.94 0.51 1.16
C ILE A 68 8.99 -0.44 1.89
N ILE A 69 8.22 -1.25 1.15
CA ILE A 69 7.20 -2.14 1.71
C ILE A 69 7.70 -3.56 2.03
N ASP A 70 8.97 -3.87 1.75
CA ASP A 70 9.54 -5.22 1.89
C ASP A 70 9.34 -5.79 3.30
N LYS A 71 9.53 -4.96 4.33
CA LYS A 71 9.29 -5.36 5.72
C LYS A 71 7.83 -5.75 5.97
N ASP A 72 6.88 -5.06 5.37
CA ASP A 72 5.46 -5.37 5.52
C ASP A 72 5.06 -6.62 4.72
N LEU A 73 5.62 -6.83 3.53
CA LEU A 73 5.45 -8.06 2.76
C LEU A 73 5.96 -9.28 3.54
N ASN A 74 7.15 -9.15 4.15
CA ASN A 74 7.72 -10.20 5.00
C ASN A 74 6.81 -10.50 6.20
N ARG A 75 6.24 -9.47 6.85
CA ARG A 75 5.28 -9.67 7.95
C ARG A 75 4.01 -10.40 7.51
N ILE A 76 3.47 -10.06 6.34
CA ILE A 76 2.31 -10.77 5.76
C ILE A 76 2.66 -12.25 5.52
N ASN A 77 3.82 -12.51 4.92
CA ASN A 77 4.28 -13.88 4.65
C ASN A 77 4.47 -14.69 5.94
N THR A 78 5.14 -14.12 6.94
CA THR A 78 5.33 -14.75 8.25
C THR A 78 4.01 -15.08 8.93
N TYR A 79 3.09 -14.11 8.98
CA TYR A 79 1.77 -14.32 9.56
C TYR A 79 1.00 -15.44 8.85
N LEU A 80 1.04 -15.48 7.52
CA LEU A 80 0.40 -16.53 6.74
C LEU A 80 0.99 -17.91 7.07
N ASN A 81 2.31 -18.03 7.19
CA ASN A 81 2.97 -19.28 7.58
C ASN A 81 2.52 -19.75 8.96
N GLU A 82 2.59 -18.86 9.96
CA GLU A 82 2.16 -19.15 11.33
C GLU A 82 0.68 -19.57 11.38
N PHE A 83 -0.18 -18.92 10.60
CA PHE A 83 -1.60 -19.25 10.52
C PHE A 83 -1.83 -20.65 9.95
N LEU A 84 -1.17 -20.99 8.84
CA LEU A 84 -1.32 -22.30 8.21
C LEU A 84 -0.78 -23.41 9.10
N GLU A 85 0.39 -23.22 9.71
CA GLU A 85 0.99 -24.18 10.64
C GLU A 85 0.12 -24.39 11.88
N LYS A 86 -0.33 -23.31 12.52
CA LYS A 86 -1.17 -23.39 13.72
C LYS A 86 -2.48 -24.16 13.48
N ASN A 87 -3.02 -24.09 12.27
CA ASN A 87 -4.26 -24.77 11.90
C ASN A 87 -4.04 -26.09 11.14
N ASN A 88 -2.78 -26.55 11.01
CA ASN A 88 -2.41 -27.75 10.26
C ASN A 88 -2.96 -27.78 8.82
N ILE A 89 -2.99 -26.63 8.14
CA ILE A 89 -3.50 -26.50 6.77
C ILE A 89 -2.32 -26.67 5.81
N ASN A 90 -2.39 -27.67 4.93
CA ASN A 90 -1.40 -27.82 3.88
C ASN A 90 -1.69 -26.78 2.77
N PRO A 91 -0.70 -25.96 2.34
CA PRO A 91 -0.88 -25.03 1.23
C PRO A 91 -1.45 -25.64 -0.05
N ASN A 92 -1.19 -26.92 -0.32
CA ASN A 92 -1.69 -27.64 -1.50
C ASN A 92 -3.17 -28.05 -1.41
N GLU A 93 -3.78 -27.97 -0.22
CA GLU A 93 -5.22 -28.24 -0.03
C GLU A 93 -6.07 -26.99 -0.33
N ILE A 94 -5.43 -25.82 -0.42
CA ILE A 94 -6.09 -24.58 -0.79
C ILE A 94 -6.42 -24.66 -2.28
N ASN A 95 -7.68 -24.40 -2.60
CA ASN A 95 -8.24 -24.58 -3.94
C ASN A 95 -8.68 -23.25 -4.57
N SER A 96 -8.67 -22.15 -3.79
CA SER A 96 -9.05 -20.83 -4.27
C SER A 96 -8.36 -19.74 -3.46
N LEU A 97 -7.96 -18.68 -4.15
CA LEU A 97 -7.34 -17.52 -3.54
C LEU A 97 -8.08 -16.25 -3.99
N PHE A 98 -8.54 -15.47 -3.03
CA PHE A 98 -9.20 -14.19 -3.25
C PHE A 98 -8.44 -13.11 -2.48
N LEU A 99 -8.06 -12.03 -3.16
CA LEU A 99 -7.52 -10.85 -2.50
C LEU A 99 -8.55 -9.73 -2.53
N THR A 100 -8.72 -9.04 -1.42
CA THR A 100 -9.72 -7.98 -1.28
C THR A 100 -9.09 -6.70 -0.75
N GLY A 101 -9.69 -5.55 -1.08
CA GLY A 101 -9.20 -4.22 -0.70
C GLY A 101 -8.20 -3.64 -1.71
N GLY A 102 -8.09 -2.31 -1.76
CA GLY A 102 -7.30 -1.61 -2.77
C GLY A 102 -5.80 -1.97 -2.77
N THR A 103 -5.21 -2.20 -1.60
CA THR A 103 -3.80 -2.59 -1.47
C THR A 103 -3.48 -3.93 -2.12
N SER A 104 -4.47 -4.82 -2.30
CA SER A 104 -4.26 -6.08 -3.04
C SER A 104 -3.91 -5.90 -4.52
N LEU A 105 -4.16 -4.71 -5.07
CA LEU A 105 -3.81 -4.38 -6.45
C LEU A 105 -2.30 -4.09 -6.62
N VAL A 106 -1.57 -3.90 -5.52
CA VAL A 106 -0.12 -3.70 -5.58
C VAL A 106 0.56 -4.97 -6.14
N PRO A 107 1.38 -4.87 -7.20
CA PRO A 107 2.01 -6.03 -7.85
C PRO A 107 2.80 -6.91 -6.88
N ALA A 108 3.61 -6.34 -5.99
CA ALA A 108 4.39 -7.11 -5.03
C ALA A 108 3.54 -7.94 -4.06
N VAL A 109 2.33 -7.47 -3.72
CA VAL A 109 1.37 -8.24 -2.92
C VAL A 109 0.82 -9.41 -3.74
N GLN A 110 0.42 -9.17 -4.99
CA GLN A 110 -0.05 -10.25 -5.87
C GLN A 110 1.04 -11.31 -6.09
N ASP A 111 2.28 -10.89 -6.29
CA ASP A 111 3.41 -11.76 -6.58
C ASP A 111 3.78 -12.62 -5.36
N LEU A 112 3.69 -12.06 -4.14
CA LEU A 112 3.83 -12.84 -2.91
C LEU A 112 2.88 -14.04 -2.90
N PHE A 113 1.59 -13.81 -3.17
CA PHE A 113 0.61 -14.88 -3.13
C PHE A 113 0.69 -15.83 -4.34
N LYS A 114 0.97 -15.33 -5.55
CA LYS A 114 1.20 -16.18 -6.74
C LYS A 114 2.41 -17.09 -6.53
N THR A 115 3.48 -16.59 -5.93
CA THR A 115 4.68 -17.37 -5.60
C THR A 115 4.39 -18.42 -4.53
N ARG A 116 3.56 -18.07 -3.53
CA ARG A 116 3.20 -18.98 -2.45
C ARG A 116 2.27 -20.11 -2.90
N PHE A 117 1.34 -19.81 -3.82
CA PHE A 117 0.33 -20.73 -4.32
C PHE A 117 0.41 -20.85 -5.84
N PRO A 118 1.51 -21.40 -6.40
CA PRO A 118 1.75 -21.40 -7.84
C PRO A 118 0.77 -22.29 -8.62
N HIS A 119 0.04 -23.16 -7.93
CA HIS A 119 -0.97 -24.05 -8.51
C HIS A 119 -2.37 -23.43 -8.55
N ILE A 120 -2.56 -22.22 -7.99
CA ILE A 120 -3.86 -21.56 -7.89
C ILE A 120 -3.84 -20.25 -8.67
N ASN A 121 -4.84 -20.06 -9.53
CA ASN A 121 -5.06 -18.77 -10.15
C ASN A 121 -5.60 -17.76 -9.13
N LEU A 122 -4.99 -16.58 -9.10
CA LEU A 122 -5.45 -15.47 -8.27
C LEU A 122 -6.81 -14.97 -8.79
N ASN A 123 -7.87 -15.10 -7.99
CA ASN A 123 -9.18 -14.56 -8.36
C ASN A 123 -9.21 -13.05 -8.06
N SER A 124 -9.03 -12.23 -9.10
CA SER A 124 -9.26 -10.79 -9.05
C SER A 124 -10.74 -10.50 -9.33
N GLY A 125 -11.60 -10.68 -8.31
CA GLY A 125 -13.00 -10.25 -8.37
C GLY A 125 -13.14 -8.73 -8.25
N ASP A 126 -14.36 -8.26 -7.96
CA ASP A 126 -14.63 -6.86 -7.62
C ASP A 126 -13.99 -6.52 -6.26
N ASN A 127 -12.66 -6.37 -6.21
CA ASN A 127 -11.82 -6.28 -4.99
C ASN A 127 -12.28 -5.20 -4.01
N PHE A 128 -13.04 -4.21 -4.50
CA PHE A 128 -13.61 -3.12 -3.71
C PHE A 128 -15.02 -3.40 -3.18
N LYS A 129 -15.80 -4.26 -3.84
CA LYS A 129 -17.22 -4.49 -3.50
C LYS A 129 -17.50 -5.89 -2.98
N SER A 130 -16.55 -6.82 -3.04
CA SER A 130 -16.73 -8.22 -2.61
C SER A 130 -17.25 -8.34 -1.18
N VAL A 131 -16.66 -7.59 -0.25
CA VAL A 131 -17.06 -7.58 1.17
C VAL A 131 -18.48 -7.03 1.35
N ALA A 132 -18.79 -5.87 0.76
CA ALA A 132 -20.11 -5.25 0.85
C ALA A 132 -21.21 -6.12 0.22
N LYS A 133 -20.92 -6.75 -0.94
CA LYS A 133 -21.81 -7.70 -1.59
C LYS A 133 -22.06 -8.93 -0.70
N GLY A 134 -21.00 -9.49 -0.09
CA GLY A 134 -21.11 -10.60 0.84
C GLY A 134 -22.05 -10.28 2.01
N LEU A 135 -21.84 -9.13 2.66
CA LEU A 135 -22.70 -8.67 3.76
C LEU A 135 -24.16 -8.48 3.31
N ALA A 136 -24.40 -7.89 2.14
CA ALA A 136 -25.74 -7.70 1.60
C ALA A 136 -26.44 -9.04 1.33
N TYR A 137 -25.73 -10.02 0.75
CA TYR A 137 -26.28 -11.36 0.53
C TYR A 137 -26.51 -12.11 1.83
N SER A 138 -25.66 -11.93 2.84
CA SER A 138 -25.82 -12.53 4.17
C SER A 138 -26.87 -11.85 5.04
N GLY A 139 -27.57 -10.82 4.54
CA GLY A 139 -28.61 -10.10 5.29
C GLY A 139 -29.67 -11.01 5.93
N TYR A 140 -29.99 -12.14 5.28
CA TYR A 140 -30.94 -13.13 5.81
C TYR A 140 -30.43 -13.91 7.03
N LEU A 141 -29.13 -13.93 7.31
CA LEU A 141 -28.53 -14.60 8.47
C LEU A 141 -28.63 -13.77 9.76
N PHE A 142 -29.02 -12.49 9.65
CA PHE A 142 -29.17 -11.57 10.78
C PHE A 142 -30.63 -11.37 11.22
N ASN A 143 -31.55 -12.16 10.66
CA ASN A 143 -32.93 -12.31 11.12
C ASN A 143 -33.06 -13.56 12.01
#